data_AF-A0A1B6EKJ0-F1
#
_entry.id   AF-A0A1B6EKJ0-F1
#
_cell.length_a   1.000
_cell.length_b   1.000
_cell.length_c   1.000
_cell.angle_alpha   90.00
_cell.angle_beta   90.00
_cell.angle_gamma   90.00
#
_symmetry.space_group_name_H-M   'P 1'
#
loop_
_entity.id
_entity.type
_entity.pdbx_description
1 polymer ?
#
loop_
_entity_poly.entity_id
_entity_poly.type
_entity_poly.pdbx_seq_one_letter_code
_entity_poly.pdbx_strand_id
1 'polypeptide(L)'
;MRTDQWFCFSRGDQKMAESKGSLIAKSVSKHAGRAKEKILQNLGKVDRTSDEIFEEHLQNFTRQQNAANRLQKEFNNYIRCIRAAQVASKQLMDSLNEIYETQWSGHDLLYVQAQNIEMLWQDFSHKLGDQVLIPLNTYQAQFP
;
A
#
# COMPACT_ATOMS: atom_id res chain seq x y z
N MET A 1 18.34 -59.09 12.02
CA MET A 1 19.05 -57.85 11.65
C MET A 1 18.04 -56.77 11.26
N ARG A 2 17.47 -56.04 12.24
CA ARG A 2 16.67 -54.82 11.96
C ARG A 2 16.38 -53.96 13.21
N THR A 3 17.38 -53.70 14.04
CA THR A 3 17.21 -52.85 15.25
C THR A 3 18.07 -51.57 15.26
N ASP A 4 19.05 -51.44 14.36
CA ASP A 4 20.03 -50.34 14.48
C ASP A 4 19.70 -49.09 13.65
N GLN A 5 18.68 -49.16 12.79
CA GLN A 5 18.31 -48.05 11.90
C GLN A 5 17.41 -47.00 12.57
N TRP A 6 16.67 -47.37 13.62
CA TRP A 6 15.83 -46.45 14.39
C TRP A 6 16.62 -45.54 15.35
N PHE A 7 17.74 -46.03 15.90
CA PHE A 7 18.58 -45.27 16.82
C PHE A 7 19.35 -44.13 16.14
N CYS A 8 19.72 -44.29 14.86
CA CYS A 8 20.41 -43.25 14.09
C CYS A 8 19.47 -42.13 13.62
N PHE A 9 18.20 -42.42 13.33
CA PHE A 9 17.22 -41.41 12.89
C PHE A 9 16.86 -40.45 14.03
N SER A 10 16.60 -40.96 15.25
CA SER A 10 16.30 -40.10 16.42
C SER A 10 17.47 -39.19 16.85
N ARG A 11 18.72 -39.62 16.65
CA ARG A 11 19.91 -38.85 17.08
C ARG A 11 20.17 -37.61 16.21
N GLY A 12 19.78 -37.64 14.93
CA GLY A 12 19.92 -36.52 14.00
C GLY A 12 18.90 -35.40 14.27
N ASP A 13 17.66 -35.78 14.56
CA ASP A 13 16.59 -34.84 14.93
C ASP A 13 16.84 -34.15 16.27
N GLN A 14 17.43 -34.87 17.24
CA GLN A 14 17.77 -34.31 18.54
C GLN A 14 18.87 -33.23 18.44
N LYS A 15 19.90 -33.43 17.62
CA LYS A 15 20.94 -32.39 17.36
C LYS A 15 20.41 -31.17 16.61
N MET A 16 19.49 -31.35 15.66
CA MET A 16 18.83 -30.25 14.95
C MET A 16 17.88 -29.46 15.87
N ALA A 17 17.16 -30.14 16.77
CA ALA A 17 16.28 -29.52 17.76
C ALA A 17 17.06 -28.72 18.80
N GLU A 18 18.18 -29.24 19.30
CA GLU A 18 19.11 -28.52 20.20
C GLU A 18 19.72 -27.28 19.53
N SER A 19 20.07 -27.37 18.24
CA SER A 19 20.59 -26.24 17.45
C SER A 19 19.53 -25.15 17.23
N LYS A 20 18.30 -25.53 16.85
CA LYS A 20 17.17 -24.59 16.70
C LYS A 20 16.77 -23.97 18.05
N GLY A 21 16.75 -24.75 19.13
CA GLY A 21 16.52 -24.26 20.50
C GLY A 21 17.60 -23.28 20.96
N SER A 22 18.87 -23.52 20.62
CA SER A 22 19.98 -22.61 20.89
C SER A 22 19.86 -21.28 20.13
N LEU A 23 19.41 -21.30 18.88
CA LEU A 23 19.19 -20.09 18.08
C LEU A 23 18.02 -19.24 18.63
N ILE A 24 16.94 -19.88 19.06
CA ILE A 24 15.81 -19.21 19.71
C ILE A 24 16.24 -18.62 21.05
N ALA A 25 16.96 -19.37 21.89
CA ALA A 25 17.47 -18.89 23.17
C ALA A 25 18.44 -17.69 23.00
N LYS A 26 19.30 -17.73 21.98
CA LYS A 26 20.18 -16.59 21.64
C LYS A 26 19.40 -15.36 21.17
N SER A 27 18.33 -15.55 20.39
CA SER A 27 17.46 -14.46 19.94
C SER A 27 16.73 -13.81 21.12
N VAL A 28 16.12 -14.62 21.99
CA VAL A 28 15.41 -14.17 23.20
C VAL A 28 16.37 -13.46 24.17
N SER A 29 17.56 -14.02 24.41
CA SER A 29 18.58 -13.41 25.25
C SER A 29 19.04 -12.05 24.73
N LYS A 30 19.27 -11.92 23.41
CA LYS A 30 19.57 -10.62 22.77
C LYS A 30 18.40 -9.63 22.90
N HIS A 31 17.16 -10.07 22.75
CA HIS A 31 15.98 -9.22 22.90
C HIS A 31 15.83 -8.69 24.32
N ALA A 32 16.01 -9.57 25.32
CA ALA A 32 16.00 -9.20 26.74
C ALA A 32 17.16 -8.23 27.08
N GLY A 33 18.35 -8.45 26.51
CA GLY A 33 19.48 -7.55 26.64
C GLY A 33 19.18 -6.14 26.09
N ARG A 34 18.59 -6.04 24.90
CA ARG A 34 18.18 -4.75 24.29
C ARG A 34 17.10 -4.04 25.10
N ALA A 35 16.13 -4.78 25.63
CA ALA A 35 15.08 -4.22 26.48
C ALA A 35 15.66 -3.67 27.79
N LYS A 36 16.59 -4.40 28.42
CA LYS A 36 17.31 -3.97 29.62
C LYS A 36 18.13 -2.70 29.34
N GLU A 37 18.87 -2.65 28.24
CA GLU A 37 19.65 -1.48 27.83
C GLU A 37 18.76 -0.24 27.67
N LYS A 38 17.61 -0.38 26.98
CA LYS A 38 16.63 0.70 26.77
C LYS A 38 16.06 1.22 28.10
N ILE A 39 15.78 0.34 29.06
CA ILE A 39 15.32 0.72 30.40
C ILE A 39 16.42 1.48 31.15
N LEU A 40 17.66 1.01 31.10
CA LEU A 40 18.80 1.64 31.78
C LEU A 40 19.12 3.03 31.20
N GLN A 41 19.01 3.20 29.88
CA GLN A 41 19.11 4.50 29.22
C GLN A 41 17.96 5.44 29.63
N ASN A 42 16.72 4.96 29.68
CA ASN A 42 15.57 5.77 30.13
C ASN A 42 15.67 6.17 31.62
N LEU A 43 16.38 5.41 32.44
CA LEU A 43 16.64 5.71 33.85
C LEU A 43 17.88 6.61 34.05
N GLY A 44 18.55 7.02 32.97
CA GLY A 44 19.79 7.82 33.04
C GLY A 44 20.99 7.07 33.64
N LYS A 45 20.91 5.74 33.75
CA LYS A 45 21.97 4.88 34.32
C LYS A 45 23.02 4.46 33.29
N VAL A 46 22.73 4.67 32.00
CA VAL A 46 23.61 4.41 30.87
C VAL A 46 23.43 5.55 29.89
N ASP A 47 24.54 6.08 29.36
CA ASP A 47 24.50 7.15 28.35
C ASP A 47 23.80 6.67 27.07
N ARG A 48 22.96 7.53 26.52
CA ARG A 48 22.31 7.28 25.24
C ARG A 48 23.25 7.77 24.15
N THR A 49 23.80 6.87 23.34
CA THR A 49 24.43 7.28 22.08
C THR A 49 23.32 7.72 21.13
N SER A 50 22.99 9.01 21.07
CA SER A 50 22.03 9.52 20.09
C SER A 50 22.76 9.80 18.79
N ASP A 51 22.37 9.09 17.74
CA ASP A 51 22.74 9.44 16.37
C ASP A 51 21.72 10.46 15.87
N GLU A 52 22.01 11.75 16.08
CA GLU A 52 21.12 12.86 15.72
C GLU A 52 20.80 12.88 14.22
N ILE A 53 21.77 12.49 13.38
CA ILE A 53 21.62 12.42 11.93
C ILE A 53 20.62 11.32 11.57
N PHE A 54 20.72 10.16 12.21
CA PHE A 54 19.75 9.08 12.02
C PHE A 54 18.34 9.49 12.44
N GLU A 55 18.18 10.16 13.60
CA GLU A 55 16.87 10.63 14.07
C GLU A 55 16.24 11.63 13.09
N GLU A 56 17.02 12.54 12.51
CA GLU A 56 16.54 13.44 11.46
C GLU A 56 16.06 12.66 10.21
N HIS A 57 16.84 11.69 9.74
CA HIS A 57 16.46 10.85 8.61
C HIS A 57 15.22 10.00 8.92
N LEU A 58 15.08 9.49 10.14
CA LEU A 58 13.90 8.76 10.59
C LEU A 58 12.66 9.66 10.58
N GLN A 59 12.77 10.88 11.10
CA GLN A 59 11.67 11.86 11.03
C GLN A 59 11.30 12.20 9.59
N ASN A 60 12.28 12.40 8.71
CA ASN A 60 12.04 12.63 7.28
C ASN A 60 11.30 11.45 6.63
N PHE A 61 11.75 10.23 6.91
CA PHE A 61 11.13 9.00 6.43
C PHE A 61 9.68 8.86 6.89
N THR A 62 9.40 9.06 8.19
CA THR A 62 8.02 9.01 8.72
C THR A 62 7.13 10.10 8.12
N ARG A 63 7.66 11.32 7.91
CA ARG A 63 6.91 12.39 7.23
C ARG A 63 6.56 12.00 5.80
N GLN A 64 7.50 11.41 5.07
CA GLN A 64 7.30 10.96 3.69
C GLN A 64 6.28 9.83 3.59
N GLN A 65 6.34 8.84 4.49
CA GLN A 65 5.35 7.76 4.58
C GLN A 65 3.94 8.32 4.82
N ASN A 66 3.79 9.23 5.78
CA ASN A 66 2.49 9.85 6.09
C ASN A 66 1.95 10.67 4.91
N ALA A 67 2.81 11.41 4.22
CA ALA A 67 2.43 12.15 3.03
C ALA A 67 1.97 11.22 1.89
N ALA A 68 2.68 10.12 1.65
CA ALA A 68 2.32 9.11 0.66
C ALA A 68 0.96 8.47 0.96
N ASN A 69 0.73 8.06 2.22
CA ASN A 69 -0.54 7.50 2.69
C ASN A 69 -1.70 8.48 2.50
N ARG A 70 -1.48 9.75 2.86
CA ARG A 70 -2.50 10.81 2.66
C ARG A 70 -2.80 10.99 1.18
N LEU A 71 -1.79 11.11 0.33
CA LEU A 71 -1.96 11.30 -1.10
C LEU A 71 -2.73 10.12 -1.72
N GLN A 72 -2.37 8.88 -1.38
CA GLN A 72 -3.08 7.68 -1.83
C GLN A 72 -4.57 7.72 -1.46
N LYS A 73 -4.89 8.08 -0.21
CA LYS A 73 -6.28 8.17 0.25
C LYS A 73 -7.07 9.21 -0.54
N GLU A 74 -6.53 10.42 -0.66
CA GLU A 74 -7.21 11.51 -1.37
C GLU A 74 -7.35 11.21 -2.87
N PHE A 75 -6.35 10.57 -3.48
CA PHE A 75 -6.42 10.21 -4.90
C PHE A 75 -7.45 9.11 -5.17
N ASN A 76 -7.58 8.12 -4.28
CA ASN A 76 -8.66 7.13 -4.35
C ASN A 76 -10.03 7.78 -4.22
N ASN A 77 -10.18 8.76 -3.32
CA ASN A 77 -11.42 9.52 -3.19
C ASN A 77 -11.73 10.32 -4.47
N TYR A 78 -10.72 10.99 -5.03
CA TYR A 78 -10.85 11.73 -6.28
C TYR A 78 -11.34 10.85 -7.44
N ILE A 79 -10.75 9.67 -7.65
CA ILE A 79 -11.20 8.72 -8.68
C ILE A 79 -12.66 8.33 -8.49
N ARG A 80 -13.11 8.11 -7.24
CA ARG A 80 -14.51 7.79 -6.96
C ARG A 80 -15.43 8.95 -7.37
N CYS A 81 -15.06 10.18 -7.05
CA CYS A 81 -15.80 11.37 -7.45
C CYS A 81 -15.85 11.54 -8.99
N ILE A 82 -14.74 11.31 -9.69
CA ILE A 82 -14.68 11.36 -11.15
C ILE A 82 -15.62 10.34 -11.78
N ARG A 83 -15.64 9.10 -11.28
CA ARG A 83 -16.59 8.07 -11.76
C ARG A 83 -18.04 8.46 -11.50
N ALA A 84 -18.34 9.06 -10.36
CA ALA A 84 -19.69 9.57 -10.07
C ALA A 84 -20.08 10.71 -11.03
N ALA A 85 -19.16 11.65 -11.29
CA ALA A 85 -19.38 12.75 -12.23
C ALA A 85 -19.58 12.24 -13.67
N GLN A 86 -18.82 11.22 -14.09
CA GLN A 86 -18.99 10.54 -15.37
C GLN A 86 -20.41 9.94 -15.50
N VAL A 87 -20.90 9.24 -14.47
CA VAL A 87 -22.25 8.67 -14.48
C VAL A 87 -23.31 9.76 -14.56
N ALA A 88 -23.18 10.82 -13.76
CA ALA A 88 -24.12 11.94 -13.79
C ALA A 88 -24.11 12.67 -15.15
N SER A 89 -22.92 12.88 -15.74
CA SER A 89 -22.76 13.46 -17.08
C SER A 89 -23.43 12.61 -18.14
N LYS A 90 -23.28 11.28 -18.07
CA LYS A 90 -23.92 10.35 -19.01
C LYS A 90 -25.44 10.42 -18.91
N GLN A 91 -25.98 10.32 -17.69
CA GLN A 91 -27.43 10.39 -17.46
C GLN A 91 -28.04 11.69 -18.02
N LEU A 92 -27.36 12.82 -17.82
CA LEU A 92 -27.79 14.11 -18.38
C LEU A 92 -27.81 14.09 -19.91
N MET A 93 -26.73 13.59 -20.54
CA MET A 93 -26.65 13.53 -22.01
C MET A 93 -27.67 12.54 -22.60
N ASP A 94 -27.91 11.41 -21.94
CA ASP A 94 -28.93 10.44 -22.34
C ASP A 94 -30.32 11.07 -22.30
N SER A 95 -30.69 11.72 -21.19
CA SER A 95 -31.97 12.45 -21.10
C SER A 95 -32.08 13.58 -22.12
N LEU A 96 -30.99 14.27 -22.43
CA LEU A 96 -30.98 15.32 -23.45
C LEU A 96 -31.22 14.73 -24.85
N ASN A 97 -30.58 13.60 -25.19
CA ASN A 97 -30.80 12.92 -26.46
C ASN A 97 -32.24 12.36 -26.60
N GLU A 98 -32.86 11.92 -25.50
CA GLU A 98 -34.24 11.43 -25.51
C GLU A 98 -35.26 12.53 -25.83
N ILE A 99 -35.06 13.74 -25.29
CA ILE A 99 -36.00 14.86 -25.50
C ILE A 99 -35.72 15.64 -26.79
N TYR A 100 -34.53 15.50 -27.39
CA TYR A 100 -34.14 16.27 -28.57
C TYR A 100 -34.67 15.62 -29.85
N GLU A 101 -35.73 16.18 -30.41
CA GLU A 101 -36.43 15.59 -31.55
C GLU A 101 -35.57 15.51 -32.82
N THR A 102 -35.80 14.50 -33.67
CA THR A 102 -34.99 14.23 -34.87
C THR A 102 -35.10 15.32 -35.94
N GLN A 103 -36.23 16.03 -35.96
CA GLN A 103 -36.47 17.18 -36.86
C GLN A 103 -35.71 18.44 -36.43
N TRP A 104 -35.19 18.50 -35.20
CA TRP A 104 -34.49 19.70 -34.72
C TRP A 104 -33.09 19.78 -35.31
N SER A 105 -32.69 21.00 -35.66
CA SER A 105 -31.39 21.26 -36.27
C SER A 105 -30.25 20.83 -35.34
N GLY A 106 -29.37 19.96 -35.82
CA GLY A 106 -28.21 19.50 -35.05
C GLY A 106 -28.44 18.26 -34.19
N HIS A 107 -29.56 17.55 -34.35
CA HIS A 107 -29.82 16.27 -33.66
C HIS A 107 -28.64 15.28 -33.76
N ASP A 108 -28.16 14.99 -34.98
CA ASP A 108 -27.03 14.06 -35.17
C ASP A 108 -25.74 14.57 -34.52
N LEU A 109 -25.49 15.87 -34.57
CA LEU A 109 -24.31 16.48 -33.97
C LEU A 109 -24.35 16.34 -32.44
N LEU A 110 -25.50 16.58 -31.82
CA LEU A 110 -25.71 16.41 -30.39
C LEU A 110 -25.43 14.96 -29.96
N TYR A 111 -25.96 13.99 -30.71
CA TYR A 111 -25.73 12.57 -30.45
C TYR A 111 -24.23 12.21 -30.52
N VAL A 112 -23.53 12.67 -31.56
CA VAL A 112 -22.07 12.47 -31.69
C VAL A 112 -21.31 13.12 -30.53
N GLN A 113 -21.69 14.33 -30.12
CA GLN A 113 -21.05 15.02 -29.00
C GLN A 113 -21.26 14.27 -27.68
N ALA A 114 -22.44 13.72 -27.43
CA ALA A 114 -22.70 12.89 -26.26
C ALA A 114 -21.77 11.67 -26.20
N GLN A 115 -21.58 10.97 -27.33
CA GLN A 115 -20.67 9.82 -27.42
C GLN A 115 -19.20 10.23 -27.21
N ASN A 116 -18.79 11.37 -27.76
CA ASN A 116 -17.43 11.90 -27.55
C ASN A 116 -17.17 12.23 -26.09
N ILE A 117 -18.12 12.85 -25.39
CA ILE A 117 -18.01 13.15 -23.96
C ILE A 117 -17.87 11.85 -23.16
N GLU A 118 -18.67 10.82 -23.47
CA GLU A 118 -18.55 9.51 -22.80
C GLU A 118 -17.16 8.89 -23.02
N MET A 119 -16.64 8.93 -24.25
CA MET A 119 -15.31 8.41 -24.57
C MET A 119 -14.20 9.13 -23.79
N LEU A 120 -14.26 10.47 -23.72
CA LEU A 120 -13.30 11.27 -22.96
C LEU A 120 -13.33 10.96 -21.47
N TRP A 121 -14.52 10.76 -20.89
CA TRP A 121 -14.64 10.33 -19.50
C TRP A 121 -14.02 8.95 -19.26
N GLN A 122 -14.25 7.98 -20.17
CA GLN A 122 -13.67 6.65 -20.04
C GLN A 122 -12.13 6.69 -20.10
N ASP A 123 -11.57 7.40 -21.08
CA ASP A 123 -10.12 7.56 -21.24
C ASP A 123 -9.50 8.25 -20.01
N PHE A 124 -10.13 9.31 -19.51
CA PHE A 124 -9.68 10.01 -18.32
C PHE A 124 -9.69 9.11 -17.07
N SER A 125 -10.81 8.45 -16.80
CA SER A 125 -10.96 7.51 -15.67
C SER A 125 -9.95 6.36 -15.75
N HIS A 126 -9.69 5.83 -16.95
CA HIS A 126 -8.70 4.78 -17.18
C HIS A 126 -7.28 5.27 -16.89
N LYS A 127 -6.89 6.42 -17.45
CA LYS A 127 -5.56 7.03 -17.23
C LYS A 127 -5.29 7.34 -15.76
N LEU A 128 -6.28 7.84 -15.02
CA LEU A 128 -6.12 8.06 -13.57
C LEU A 128 -5.82 6.76 -12.82
N GLY A 129 -6.48 5.66 -13.19
CA GLY A 129 -6.24 4.36 -12.59
C GLY A 129 -4.85 3.82 -12.93
N ASP A 130 -4.54 3.75 -14.23
CA ASP A 130 -3.35 3.05 -14.71
C ASP A 130 -2.07 3.88 -14.53
N GLN A 131 -2.10 5.16 -14.91
CA GLN A 131 -0.90 6.00 -14.97
C GLN A 131 -0.61 6.73 -13.66
N VAL A 132 -1.56 6.81 -12.73
CA VAL A 132 -1.38 7.56 -11.48
C VAL A 132 -1.58 6.67 -10.25
N LEU A 133 -2.73 6.00 -10.14
CA LEU A 133 -3.04 5.22 -8.93
C LEU A 133 -2.10 4.00 -8.78
N ILE A 134 -1.78 3.28 -9.86
CA ILE A 134 -0.87 2.13 -9.79
C ILE A 134 0.53 2.57 -9.33
N PRO A 135 1.23 3.53 -9.97
CA PRO A 135 2.53 3.99 -9.50
C PRO A 135 2.52 4.49 -8.06
N LEU A 136 1.46 5.21 -7.66
CA LEU A 136 1.29 5.71 -6.29
C LEU A 136 1.20 4.56 -5.28
N ASN A 137 0.43 3.51 -5.58
CA ASN A 137 0.33 2.32 -4.74
C ASN A 137 1.67 1.58 -4.68
N THR A 138 2.36 1.44 -5.80
CA THR A 138 3.70 0.81 -5.86
C THR A 138 4.71 1.57 -4.99
N TYR A 139 4.69 2.91 -5.04
CA TYR A 139 5.55 3.73 -4.21
C TYR A 139 5.19 3.65 -2.72
N GLN A 140 3.90 3.74 -2.39
CA GLN A 140 3.43 3.65 -1.01
C GLN A 140 3.76 2.29 -0.38
N ALA A 141 3.73 1.20 -1.15
CA ALA A 141 4.10 -0.14 -0.70
C ALA A 141 5.59 -0.34 -0.41
N GLN A 142 6.46 0.63 -0.72
CA GLN A 142 7.88 0.59 -0.33
C GLN A 142 8.10 0.93 1.14
N PHE A 143 7.11 1.58 1.77
CA PHE A 143 7.13 1.84 3.20
C PHE A 143 6.59 0.62 3.96
N PRO A 144 7.14 0.32 5.15
CA PRO A 144 6.72 -0.82 5.97
C PRO A 144 5.32 -0.65 6.57
#